data_AF-A0A7K3ZJI8-F1
#
_entry.id   AF-A0A7K3ZJI8-F1
#
_cell.length_a   1.000
_cell.length_b   1.000
_cell.length_c   1.000
_cell.angle_alpha   90.00
_cell.angle_beta   90.00
_cell.angle_gamma   90.00
#
_symmetry.space_group_name_H-M   'P 1'
#
loop_
_entity.id
_entity.type
_entity.pdbx_description
1 polymer ?
#
loop_
_entity_poly.entity_id
_entity_poly.type
_entity_poly.pdbx_seq_one_letter_code
_entity_poly.pdbx_strand_id
1 'polypeptide(L)'
;MLSDGIDRSIREFMARPPFCYRSLSHSDLDTLRCAFTHDSFSNEARDVDPSCSVPSYERLEFLGDSVLEFLVCERVYRETDLEEGSMTDYKQSVVANRSISERILESGLGLDDMILVGHGHRDPHTGANRIEEGMRADVFEALIAAVYLLKGMDETRRIVREVLLEPTALPAEGRRIRGSQALRAEAPRRSSMLF
;
A
#
# COMPACT_ATOMS: atom_id res chain seq x y z
N MET A 1 15.74 22.28 3.43
CA MET A 1 15.06 22.49 2.12
C MET A 1 13.96 21.45 1.99
N LEU A 2 13.00 21.56 1.07
CA LEU A 2 11.77 20.72 0.99
C LEU A 2 12.02 19.20 1.25
N SER A 3 13.15 18.69 0.76
CA SER A 3 13.66 17.33 0.95
C SER A 3 13.81 16.91 2.43
N ASP A 4 14.27 17.80 3.30
CA ASP A 4 14.57 17.49 4.71
C ASP A 4 13.28 17.27 5.52
N GLY A 5 12.20 17.97 5.13
CA GLY A 5 10.88 17.80 5.72
C GLY A 5 10.26 16.46 5.30
N ILE A 6 10.32 16.17 4.00
CA ILE A 6 9.84 14.90 3.44
C ILE A 6 10.58 13.71 4.07
N ASP A 7 11.90 13.77 4.18
CA ASP A 7 12.70 12.71 4.80
C ASP A 7 12.34 12.44 6.23
N ARG A 8 12.07 13.50 6.99
CA ARG A 8 11.65 13.37 8.38
C ARG A 8 10.33 12.62 8.46
N SER A 9 9.33 13.04 7.67
CA SER A 9 8.03 12.38 7.61
C SER A 9 8.16 10.91 7.19
N ILE A 10 8.99 10.60 6.19
CA ILE A 10 9.24 9.22 5.75
C ILE A 10 9.88 8.40 6.88
N ARG A 11 10.89 8.93 7.57
CA ARG A 11 11.53 8.23 8.70
C ARG A 11 10.54 7.97 9.82
N GLU A 12 9.71 8.94 10.16
CA GLU A 12 8.67 8.80 11.19
C GLU A 12 7.62 7.78 10.78
N PHE A 13 7.15 7.82 9.53
CA PHE A 13 6.19 6.86 8.98
C PHE A 13 6.74 5.44 9.01
N MET A 14 7.95 5.22 8.47
CA MET A 14 8.57 3.90 8.38
C MET A 14 9.03 3.36 9.73
N ALA A 15 9.19 4.20 10.76
CA ALA A 15 9.53 3.75 12.12
C ALA A 15 8.35 3.14 12.88
N ARG A 16 7.11 3.34 12.42
CA ARG A 16 5.89 2.79 13.03
C ARG A 16 5.61 1.36 12.56
N PRO A 17 4.83 0.56 13.32
CA PRO A 17 4.27 -0.68 12.81
C PRO A 17 3.46 -0.43 11.52
N PRO A 18 3.48 -1.35 10.54
CA PRO A 18 4.14 -2.67 10.58
C PRO A 18 5.63 -2.65 10.22
N PHE A 19 6.18 -1.54 9.70
CA PHE A 19 7.54 -1.49 9.13
C PHE A 19 8.65 -1.51 10.17
N CYS A 20 8.59 -0.66 11.20
CA CYS A 20 9.61 -0.55 12.25
C CYS A 20 11.05 -0.27 11.73
N TYR A 21 11.23 0.36 10.57
CA TYR A 21 12.53 0.68 9.98
C TYR A 21 13.15 1.91 10.63
N ARG A 22 14.05 1.68 11.61
CA ARG A 22 14.71 2.76 12.36
C ARG A 22 15.94 3.34 11.69
N SER A 23 16.50 2.65 10.70
CA SER A 23 17.69 3.08 9.97
C SER A 23 17.42 2.98 8.47
N LEU A 24 17.45 4.14 7.81
CA LEU A 24 17.28 4.30 6.37
C LEU A 24 18.47 5.09 5.82
N SER A 25 19.13 4.51 4.82
CA SER A 25 20.19 5.14 4.04
C SER A 25 19.63 6.27 3.15
N HIS A 26 20.51 7.02 2.49
CA HIS A 26 20.06 8.04 1.53
C HIS A 26 19.36 7.40 0.32
N SER A 27 19.88 6.28 -0.21
CA SER A 27 19.24 5.58 -1.33
C SER A 27 17.89 4.97 -0.95
N ASP A 28 17.73 4.55 0.30
CA ASP A 28 16.44 4.07 0.81
C ASP A 28 15.41 5.20 0.79
N LEU A 29 15.81 6.39 1.25
CA LEU A 29 14.95 7.57 1.22
C LEU A 29 14.61 8.01 -0.19
N ASP A 30 15.55 7.96 -1.14
CA ASP A 30 15.27 8.29 -2.54
C ASP A 30 14.19 7.36 -3.13
N THR A 31 14.28 6.06 -2.82
CA THR A 31 13.27 5.08 -3.25
C THR A 31 11.92 5.34 -2.59
N LEU A 32 11.90 5.65 -1.29
CA LEU A 32 10.66 5.93 -0.56
C LEU A 32 10.03 7.26 -0.97
N ARG A 33 10.81 8.30 -1.24
CA ARG A 33 10.32 9.57 -1.80
C ARG A 33 9.60 9.33 -3.13
N CYS A 34 10.22 8.54 -4.01
CA CYS A 34 9.61 8.13 -5.27
C CYS A 34 8.27 7.41 -5.02
N ALA A 35 8.23 6.44 -4.10
CA ALA A 35 7.02 5.68 -3.78
C ALA A 35 5.85 6.56 -3.31
N PHE A 36 6.13 7.66 -2.59
CA PHE A 36 5.11 8.57 -2.09
C PHE A 36 4.79 9.75 -3.03
N THR A 37 5.44 9.85 -4.20
CA THR A 37 5.29 11.01 -5.09
C THR A 37 4.33 10.72 -6.23
N HIS A 38 3.19 11.41 -6.24
CA HIS A 38 2.26 11.40 -7.37
C HIS A 38 2.79 12.28 -8.52
N ASP A 39 2.41 11.97 -9.76
CA ASP A 39 2.86 12.68 -10.96
C ASP A 39 2.55 14.20 -10.90
N SER A 40 1.40 14.58 -10.34
CA SER A 40 0.98 15.96 -10.16
C SER A 40 1.98 16.77 -9.33
N PHE A 41 2.56 16.18 -8.28
CA PHE A 41 3.61 16.82 -7.50
C PHE A 41 4.93 16.87 -8.27
N SER A 42 5.30 15.78 -8.94
CA SER A 42 6.53 15.72 -9.74
C SER A 42 6.56 16.76 -10.86
N ASN A 43 5.43 16.93 -11.55
CA ASN A 43 5.26 17.88 -12.65
C ASN A 43 5.29 19.32 -12.14
N GLU A 44 4.52 19.64 -11.09
CA GLU A 44 4.52 20.99 -10.49
C GLU A 44 5.91 21.37 -9.94
N ALA A 45 6.62 20.45 -9.28
CA ALA A 45 7.96 20.71 -8.78
C ALA A 45 8.95 21.02 -9.91
N ARG A 46 8.82 20.33 -11.05
CA ARG A 46 9.64 20.54 -12.25
C ARG A 46 9.36 21.87 -12.94
N ASP A 47 8.11 22.31 -12.92
CA ASP A 47 7.72 23.62 -13.46
C ASP A 47 8.32 24.78 -12.65
N VAL A 48 8.48 24.59 -11.34
CA VAL A 48 9.11 25.57 -10.43
C VAL A 48 10.63 25.55 -10.54
N ASP A 49 11.23 24.34 -10.54
CA ASP A 49 12.66 24.13 -10.66
C ASP A 49 12.95 22.92 -11.56
N PRO A 50 13.38 23.13 -12.81
CA PRO A 50 13.69 22.03 -13.73
C PRO A 50 14.83 21.11 -13.27
N SER A 51 15.64 21.55 -12.30
CA SER A 51 16.68 20.72 -11.68
C SER A 51 16.15 19.86 -10.53
N CYS A 52 14.95 20.16 -10.04
CA CYS A 52 14.23 19.36 -9.06
C CYS A 52 13.45 18.25 -9.79
N SER A 53 13.99 17.04 -9.79
CA SER A 53 13.31 15.86 -10.33
C SER A 53 13.14 14.81 -9.24
N VAL A 54 11.98 14.82 -8.59
CA VAL A 54 11.53 13.68 -7.79
C VAL A 54 10.68 12.80 -8.71
N PRO A 55 11.10 11.56 -9.04
CA PRO A 55 10.32 10.69 -9.89
C PRO A 55 8.96 10.34 -9.26
N SER A 56 7.94 10.14 -10.10
CA SER A 56 6.64 9.60 -9.70
C SER A 56 6.74 8.12 -9.32
N TYR A 57 5.75 7.65 -8.56
CA TYR A 57 5.68 6.27 -8.10
C TYR A 57 5.46 5.22 -9.21
N GLU A 58 5.08 5.62 -10.43
CA GLU A 58 4.55 4.73 -11.49
C GLU A 58 5.46 3.52 -11.81
N ARG A 59 6.79 3.71 -11.78
CA ARG A 59 7.73 2.59 -12.00
C ARG A 59 7.77 1.61 -10.84
N LEU A 60 7.60 2.11 -9.62
CA LEU A 60 7.53 1.28 -8.42
C LEU A 60 6.16 0.59 -8.34
N GLU A 61 5.07 1.28 -8.65
CA GLU A 61 3.72 0.71 -8.79
C GLU A 61 3.74 -0.49 -9.74
N PHE A 62 4.30 -0.32 -10.96
CA PHE A 62 4.42 -1.42 -11.92
C PHE A 62 5.09 -2.68 -11.36
N LEU A 63 6.17 -2.52 -10.57
CA LEU A 63 6.83 -3.65 -9.90
C LEU A 63 5.98 -4.17 -8.72
N GLY A 64 5.36 -3.24 -7.99
CA GLY A 64 4.58 -3.47 -6.79
C GLY A 64 3.35 -4.31 -7.03
N ASP A 65 2.60 -4.01 -8.08
CA ASP A 65 1.45 -4.77 -8.56
C ASP A 65 1.83 -6.25 -8.76
N SER A 66 2.88 -6.52 -9.55
CA SER A 66 3.36 -7.89 -9.80
C SER A 66 3.78 -8.61 -8.51
N VAL A 67 4.45 -7.91 -7.58
CA VAL A 67 4.85 -8.49 -6.29
C VAL A 67 3.63 -8.78 -5.42
N LEU A 68 2.65 -7.87 -5.39
CA LEU A 68 1.43 -8.02 -4.62
C LEU A 68 0.60 -9.18 -5.16
N GLU A 69 0.34 -9.22 -6.47
CA GLU A 69 -0.36 -10.31 -7.13
C GLU A 69 0.30 -11.67 -6.85
N PHE A 70 1.63 -11.74 -6.92
CA PHE A 70 2.37 -12.97 -6.60
C PHE A 70 2.11 -13.42 -5.16
N LEU A 71 2.16 -12.53 -4.19
CA LEU A 71 1.94 -12.86 -2.78
C LEU A 71 0.49 -13.29 -2.50
N VAL A 72 -0.49 -12.69 -3.17
CA VAL A 72 -1.89 -13.12 -3.09
C VAL A 72 -2.06 -14.52 -3.72
N CYS A 73 -1.49 -14.74 -4.91
CA CYS A 73 -1.49 -16.04 -5.58
C CYS A 73 -0.83 -17.14 -4.73
N GLU A 74 0.35 -16.85 -4.18
CA GLU A 74 1.10 -17.77 -3.33
C GLU A 74 0.28 -18.17 -2.09
N ARG A 75 -0.40 -17.21 -1.46
CA ARG A 75 -1.26 -17.48 -0.30
C ARG A 75 -2.42 -18.38 -0.67
N VAL A 76 -3.21 -18.01 -1.68
CA VAL A 76 -4.43 -18.78 -2.02
C VAL A 76 -4.07 -20.20 -2.48
N TYR A 77 -2.99 -20.36 -3.24
CA TYR A 77 -2.51 -21.67 -3.69
C TYR A 77 -2.05 -22.57 -2.53
N ARG A 78 -1.40 -22.00 -1.50
CA ARG A 78 -0.88 -22.79 -0.36
C ARG A 78 -1.90 -23.04 0.73
N GLU A 79 -2.84 -22.14 0.93
CA GLU A 79 -3.76 -22.13 2.07
C GLU A 79 -5.18 -22.61 1.70
N THR A 80 -5.45 -22.93 0.44
CA THR A 80 -6.75 -23.42 -0.04
C THR A 80 -6.61 -24.51 -1.11
N ASP A 81 -7.65 -25.33 -1.30
CA ASP A 81 -7.77 -26.33 -2.37
C ASP A 81 -8.69 -25.85 -3.52
N LEU A 82 -8.73 -24.53 -3.77
CA LEU A 82 -9.59 -23.95 -4.79
C LEU A 82 -9.15 -24.33 -6.21
N GLU A 83 -10.13 -24.49 -7.10
CA GLU A 83 -9.87 -24.57 -8.54
C GLU A 83 -9.32 -23.23 -9.07
N GLU A 84 -8.55 -23.28 -10.17
CA GLU A 84 -7.86 -22.11 -10.75
C GLU A 84 -8.78 -20.90 -10.95
N GLY A 85 -9.97 -21.09 -11.52
CA GLY A 85 -10.91 -19.98 -11.72
C GLY A 85 -11.34 -19.30 -10.41
N SER A 86 -11.50 -20.08 -9.33
CA SER A 86 -11.84 -19.52 -8.00
C SER A 86 -10.63 -18.85 -7.33
N MET A 87 -9.41 -19.33 -7.58
CA MET A 87 -8.18 -18.64 -7.15
C MET A 87 -8.03 -17.30 -7.87
N THR A 88 -8.35 -17.25 -9.17
CA THR A 88 -8.36 -16.02 -9.97
C THR A 88 -9.41 -15.04 -9.45
N ASP A 89 -10.64 -15.49 -9.18
CA ASP A 89 -11.69 -14.65 -8.56
C ASP A 89 -11.27 -14.11 -7.19
N TYR A 90 -10.63 -14.93 -6.35
CA TYR A 90 -10.09 -14.50 -5.06
C TYR A 90 -9.02 -13.43 -5.26
N LYS A 91 -8.02 -13.67 -6.13
CA LYS A 91 -6.96 -12.71 -6.43
C LYS A 91 -7.55 -11.36 -6.80
N GLN A 92 -8.44 -11.32 -7.79
CA GLN A 92 -9.09 -10.09 -8.26
C GLN A 92 -9.89 -9.38 -7.16
N SER A 93 -10.51 -10.14 -6.24
CA SER A 93 -11.22 -9.55 -5.11
C SER A 93 -10.31 -8.89 -4.08
N VAL A 94 -9.04 -9.30 -3.98
CA VAL A 94 -8.07 -8.77 -3.02
C VAL A 94 -7.26 -7.62 -3.60
N VAL A 95 -6.81 -7.75 -4.85
CA VAL A 95 -5.91 -6.77 -5.49
C VAL A 95 -6.64 -5.64 -6.22
N ALA A 96 -7.98 -5.65 -6.25
CA ALA A 96 -8.72 -4.52 -6.80
C ALA A 96 -8.45 -3.23 -6.00
N ASN A 97 -8.32 -2.09 -6.70
CA ASN A 97 -7.98 -0.81 -6.10
C ASN A 97 -8.90 -0.49 -4.90
N ARG A 98 -10.22 -0.67 -5.05
CA ARG A 98 -11.18 -0.56 -3.93
C ARG A 98 -10.77 -1.35 -2.71
N SER A 99 -10.51 -2.65 -2.89
CA SER A 99 -10.18 -3.57 -1.81
C SER A 99 -8.90 -3.13 -1.10
N ILE A 100 -7.84 -2.83 -1.86
CA ILE A 100 -6.58 -2.33 -1.31
C ILE A 100 -6.81 -1.03 -0.53
N SER A 101 -7.54 -0.09 -1.13
CA SER A 101 -7.82 1.23 -0.58
C SER A 101 -8.59 1.16 0.75
N GLU A 102 -9.65 0.35 0.80
CA GLU A 102 -10.44 0.10 2.01
C GLU A 102 -9.57 -0.51 3.11
N ARG A 103 -8.71 -1.48 2.77
CA ARG A 103 -7.81 -2.12 3.74
C ARG A 103 -6.77 -1.17 4.31
N ILE A 104 -6.21 -0.29 3.49
CA ILE A 104 -5.26 0.73 3.96
C ILE A 104 -5.95 1.67 4.97
N LEU A 105 -7.17 2.11 4.67
CA LEU A 105 -7.94 2.96 5.58
C LEU A 105 -8.28 2.23 6.89
N GLU A 106 -8.74 0.98 6.81
CA GLU A 106 -9.05 0.13 7.97
C GLU A 106 -7.83 -0.14 8.86
N SER A 107 -6.65 -0.30 8.26
CA SER A 107 -5.40 -0.57 8.99
C SER A 107 -4.91 0.61 9.84
N GLY A 108 -5.39 1.83 9.56
CA GLY A 108 -4.92 3.04 10.22
C GLY A 108 -3.47 3.41 9.89
N LEU A 109 -2.94 2.92 8.75
CA LEU A 109 -1.55 3.16 8.34
C LEU A 109 -1.21 4.65 8.20
N GLY A 110 -2.21 5.46 7.82
CA GLY A 110 -2.04 6.89 7.55
C GLY A 110 -1.30 7.15 6.24
N LEU A 111 -1.55 6.33 5.21
CA LEU A 111 -0.86 6.43 3.92
C LEU A 111 -1.18 7.75 3.21
N ASP A 112 -2.43 8.19 3.26
CA ASP A 112 -2.93 9.39 2.57
C ASP A 112 -2.14 10.66 2.93
N ASP A 113 -1.71 10.78 4.18
CA ASP A 113 -0.94 11.93 4.68
C ASP A 113 0.50 11.95 4.15
N MET A 114 1.01 10.79 3.71
CA MET A 114 2.34 10.67 3.13
C MET A 114 2.38 11.00 1.64
N ILE A 115 1.26 10.91 0.94
CA ILE A 115 1.22 11.08 -0.51
C ILE A 115 1.52 12.54 -0.86
N LEU A 116 2.60 12.75 -1.59
CA LEU A 116 2.98 14.05 -2.12
C LEU A 116 2.18 14.29 -3.39
N VAL A 117 1.24 15.23 -3.30
CA VAL A 117 0.36 15.62 -4.40
C VAL A 117 0.49 17.12 -4.69
N GLY A 118 0.27 17.48 -5.96
CA GLY A 118 0.18 18.86 -6.41
C GLY A 118 -1.03 19.61 -5.85
N HIS A 119 -1.07 20.92 -6.05
CA HIS A 119 -2.11 21.80 -5.50
C HIS A 119 -3.54 21.38 -5.90
N GLY A 120 -3.72 20.81 -7.08
CA GLY A 120 -5.01 20.32 -7.58
C GLY A 120 -5.65 19.21 -6.73
N HIS A 121 -4.85 18.48 -5.94
CA HIS A 121 -5.31 17.42 -5.04
C HIS A 121 -5.28 17.84 -3.56
N ARG A 122 -5.22 19.15 -3.26
CA ARG A 122 -5.32 19.66 -1.89
C ARG A 122 -6.64 20.35 -1.63
N ASP A 123 -7.21 20.13 -0.45
CA ASP A 123 -8.34 20.90 0.03
C ASP A 123 -7.96 22.39 0.15
N PRO A 124 -8.70 23.30 -0.49
CA PRO A 124 -8.33 24.72 -0.51
C PRO A 124 -8.53 25.42 0.84
N HIS A 125 -9.29 24.83 1.77
CA HIS A 125 -9.56 25.40 3.09
C HIS A 125 -8.65 24.80 4.16
N THR A 126 -8.44 23.49 4.13
CA THR A 126 -7.66 22.78 5.16
C THR A 126 -6.23 22.47 4.75
N GLY A 127 -5.93 22.49 3.44
CA GLY A 127 -4.65 22.07 2.88
C GLY A 127 -4.42 20.55 2.88
N ALA A 128 -5.39 19.77 3.38
CA ALA A 128 -5.31 18.32 3.46
C ALA A 128 -5.33 17.67 2.07
N ASN A 129 -4.70 16.51 1.96
CA ASN A 129 -4.68 15.75 0.72
C ASN A 129 -6.08 15.20 0.39
N ARG A 130 -6.51 15.32 -0.87
CA ARG A 130 -7.66 14.65 -1.45
C ARG A 130 -7.19 13.43 -2.22
N ILE A 131 -7.18 12.29 -1.53
CA ILE A 131 -6.68 11.02 -2.06
C ILE A 131 -7.84 10.16 -2.55
N GLU A 132 -7.82 9.85 -3.84
CA GLU A 132 -8.78 8.96 -4.48
C GLU A 132 -8.44 7.49 -4.25
N GLU A 133 -9.43 6.62 -4.51
CA GLU A 133 -9.31 5.17 -4.31
C GLU A 133 -8.11 4.57 -5.06
N GLY A 134 -7.98 4.92 -6.35
CA GLY A 134 -6.91 4.46 -7.23
C GLY A 134 -5.53 4.91 -6.75
N MET A 135 -5.34 6.22 -6.55
CA MET A 135 -4.08 6.80 -6.07
C MET A 135 -3.58 6.13 -4.77
N ARG A 136 -4.49 5.82 -3.84
CA ARG A 136 -4.13 5.14 -2.59
C ARG A 136 -3.62 3.71 -2.85
N ALA A 137 -4.25 2.98 -3.77
CA ALA A 137 -3.83 1.64 -4.15
C ALA A 137 -2.47 1.66 -4.87
N ASP A 138 -2.30 2.52 -5.86
CA ASP A 138 -1.07 2.62 -6.64
C ASP A 138 0.14 3.00 -5.76
N VAL A 139 -0.05 3.96 -4.83
CA VAL A 139 1.00 4.33 -3.86
C VAL A 139 1.33 3.19 -2.91
N PHE A 140 0.33 2.39 -2.50
CA PHE A 140 0.59 1.22 -1.67
C PHE A 140 1.39 0.16 -2.43
N GLU A 141 1.05 -0.12 -3.69
CA GLU A 141 1.83 -1.01 -4.55
C GLU A 141 3.27 -0.51 -4.70
N ALA A 142 3.45 0.79 -4.96
CA ALA A 142 4.77 1.40 -5.02
C ALA A 142 5.55 1.28 -3.69
N LEU A 143 4.87 1.41 -2.55
CA LEU A 143 5.46 1.19 -1.23
C LEU A 143 5.86 -0.28 -1.03
N ILE A 144 5.05 -1.22 -1.48
CA ILE A 144 5.36 -2.66 -1.46
C ILE A 144 6.60 -2.97 -2.32
N ALA A 145 6.71 -2.37 -3.50
CA ALA A 145 7.92 -2.45 -4.32
C ALA A 145 9.15 -1.87 -3.61
N ALA A 146 9.00 -0.71 -2.96
CA ALA A 146 10.09 -0.11 -2.18
C ALA A 146 10.53 -1.05 -1.04
N VAL A 147 9.59 -1.62 -0.29
CA VAL A 147 9.92 -2.61 0.76
C VAL A 147 10.65 -3.81 0.18
N TYR A 148 10.18 -4.33 -0.96
CA TYR A 148 10.84 -5.45 -1.65
C TYR A 148 12.29 -5.13 -2.04
N LEU A 149 12.54 -3.96 -2.61
CA LEU A 149 13.89 -3.54 -3.00
C LEU A 149 14.80 -3.30 -1.79
N LEU A 150 14.25 -2.78 -0.68
CA LEU A 150 15.02 -2.42 0.51
C LEU A 150 15.29 -3.60 1.44
N LYS A 151 14.34 -4.55 1.58
CA LYS A 151 14.33 -5.59 2.61
C LYS A 151 14.14 -7.01 2.09
N GLY A 152 13.80 -7.17 0.82
CA GLY A 152 13.59 -8.47 0.19
C GLY A 152 12.21 -9.09 0.45
N MET A 153 11.96 -10.20 -0.24
CA MET A 153 10.63 -10.82 -0.34
C MET A 153 10.03 -11.27 1.00
N ASP A 154 10.85 -11.72 1.95
CA ASP A 154 10.32 -12.22 3.23
C ASP A 154 9.70 -11.10 4.07
N GLU A 155 10.33 -9.94 4.10
CA GLU A 155 9.78 -8.77 4.78
C GLU A 155 8.56 -8.23 4.04
N THR A 156 8.61 -8.17 2.70
CA THR A 156 7.45 -7.79 1.89
C THR A 156 6.25 -8.69 2.16
N ARG A 157 6.46 -10.01 2.20
CA ARG A 157 5.42 -10.99 2.54
C ARG A 157 4.84 -10.74 3.92
N ARG A 158 5.65 -10.40 4.92
CA ARG A 158 5.18 -10.08 6.26
C ARG A 158 4.28 -8.84 6.26
N ILE A 159 4.72 -7.76 5.62
CA ILE A 159 3.95 -6.50 5.53
C ILE A 159 2.62 -6.71 4.79
N VAL A 160 2.65 -7.35 3.62
CA VAL A 160 1.43 -7.63 2.85
C VAL A 160 0.50 -8.55 3.64
N ARG A 161 1.06 -9.52 4.37
CA ARG A 161 0.27 -10.40 5.23
C ARG A 161 -0.49 -9.61 6.30
N GLU A 162 0.20 -8.75 7.03
CA GLU A 162 -0.36 -7.97 8.14
C GLU A 162 -1.36 -6.90 7.67
N VAL A 163 -1.06 -6.18 6.60
CA VAL A 163 -1.87 -5.04 6.16
C VAL A 163 -3.05 -5.46 5.29
N LEU A 164 -2.85 -6.41 4.37
CA LEU A 164 -3.84 -6.72 3.32
C LEU A 164 -4.54 -8.07 3.55
N LEU A 165 -3.79 -9.09 3.97
CA LEU A 165 -4.24 -10.48 3.88
C LEU A 165 -4.84 -11.02 5.18
N GLU A 166 -4.29 -10.76 6.35
CA GLU A 166 -4.86 -11.21 7.64
C GLU A 166 -6.28 -10.67 7.88
N PRO A 167 -6.60 -9.40 7.55
CA PRO A 167 -7.98 -8.91 7.59
C PRO A 167 -8.92 -9.60 6.59
N THR A 168 -8.37 -10.30 5.58
CA THR A 168 -9.12 -10.94 4.50
C THR A 168 -9.26 -12.44 4.75
N ALA A 169 -10.48 -12.87 5.04
CA ALA A 169 -10.78 -14.29 5.22
C ALA A 169 -10.51 -15.09 3.95
N LEU A 170 -9.99 -16.30 4.14
CA LEU A 170 -9.92 -17.26 3.06
C LEU A 170 -11.33 -17.78 2.74
N PRO A 171 -11.65 -17.99 1.46
CA PRO A 171 -12.89 -18.65 1.06
C PRO A 171 -12.91 -20.10 1.56
N ALA A 172 -14.07 -20.57 2.03
CA ALA A 172 -14.31 -21.97 2.35
C ALA A 172 -14.63 -22.78 1.09
N GLU A 173 -14.32 -24.09 1.10
CA GLU A 173 -14.65 -25.03 0.02
C GLU A 173 -16.10 -24.87 -0.47
N GLY A 174 -16.28 -24.84 -1.80
CA GLY A 174 -17.60 -24.80 -2.43
C GLY A 174 -18.31 -23.43 -2.48
N ARG A 175 -17.73 -22.35 -1.94
CA ARG A 175 -18.26 -20.99 -2.17
C ARG A 175 -17.67 -20.38 -3.44
N ARG A 176 -18.52 -20.14 -4.45
CA ARG A 176 -18.19 -19.19 -5.51
C ARG A 176 -18.04 -17.80 -4.91
N ILE A 177 -16.88 -17.18 -5.07
CA ILE A 177 -16.70 -15.76 -4.80
C ILE A 177 -17.34 -15.01 -5.98
N ARG A 178 -18.60 -14.57 -5.82
CA ARG A 178 -19.14 -13.55 -6.73
C ARG A 178 -18.57 -12.20 -6.30
N GLY A 179 -18.11 -11.40 -7.28
CA GLY A 179 -17.27 -10.20 -7.08
C GLY A 179 -17.58 -9.31 -5.89
N SER A 180 -16.55 -8.61 -5.39
CA SER A 180 -16.52 -7.66 -4.27
C SER A 180 -17.08 -8.11 -2.90
N GLN A 181 -17.72 -9.27 -2.78
CA GLN A 181 -18.32 -9.73 -1.51
C GLN A 181 -17.38 -10.50 -0.57
N ALA A 182 -16.10 -10.67 -0.91
CA ALA A 182 -15.15 -11.45 -0.10
C ALA A 182 -14.67 -10.74 1.20
N LEU A 183 -14.91 -9.44 1.36
CA LEU A 183 -14.21 -8.65 2.39
C LEU A 183 -14.91 -8.56 3.76
N ARG A 184 -16.13 -9.08 3.91
CA ARG A 184 -16.82 -9.07 5.22
C ARG A 184 -16.63 -10.38 5.97
N ALA A 185 -15.48 -10.50 6.63
CA ALA A 185 -15.35 -11.39 7.79
C ALA A 185 -15.54 -10.54 9.05
N GLU A 186 -16.55 -10.86 9.86
CA GLU A 186 -16.69 -10.28 11.19
C GLU A 186 -15.46 -10.64 12.02
N ALA A 187 -14.71 -9.63 12.49
CA ALA A 187 -13.63 -9.85 13.44
C ALA A 187 -14.17 -10.58 14.69
N PRO A 188 -13.50 -11.62 15.20
CA PRO A 188 -13.93 -12.26 16.43
C PRO A 188 -13.90 -11.22 17.55
N ARG A 189 -15.07 -11.00 18.18
CA ARG A 189 -15.19 -10.14 19.36
C ARG A 189 -14.15 -10.63 20.37
N ARG A 190 -13.16 -9.78 20.69
CA ARG A 190 -12.26 -10.03 21.81
C ARG A 190 -13.13 -10.13 23.06
N SER A 191 -13.42 -11.34 23.51
CA SER A 191 -13.97 -11.59 24.82
C SER A 191 -12.97 -11.03 25.83
N SER A 192 -13.35 -9.95 26.48
CA SER A 192 -12.75 -9.51 27.74
C SER A 192 -12.88 -10.65 28.73
N MET A 193 -11.84 -11.49 28.84
CA MET A 193 -11.64 -12.31 30.02
C MET A 193 -11.14 -11.37 31.11
N LEU A 194 -12.05 -11.07 32.02
CA LEU A 194 -11.76 -10.71 33.39
C LEU A 194 -10.78 -11.73 33.98
N PHE A 195 -9.61 -11.27 34.40
CA PHE A 195 -8.93 -11.73 35.60
C PHE A 195 -8.19 -10.54 36.22
#